data_AF-A0A0C9Y4X8-F1
#
_entry.id   AF-A0A0C9Y4X8-F1
#
_cell.length_a   1.000
_cell.length_b   1.000
_cell.length_c   1.000
_cell.angle_alpha   90.00
_cell.angle_beta   90.00
_cell.angle_gamma   90.00
#
_symmetry.space_group_name_H-M   'P 1'
#
loop_
_entity.id
_entity.type
_entity.pdbx_description
1 polymer ?
#
loop_
_entity_poly.entity_id
_entity_poly.type
_entity_poly.pdbx_seq_one_letter_code
_entity_poly.pdbx_strand_id
1 'polypeptide(L)'
;MDNATNNTASMKKLLDTLWQEREIKFDPIERQIPCFPHILNICINHILRTYMNTDFADVPSTWTNALGEVMHKEDYVEAVAWDPILICQNIVRVIHASGQQWKAFHDTIVISNANQWFTEDPTEVPTVELLCNVKTQWDSAYFMINHMHALHLVSTWTYCICSLLIPTVGHRSFSLAALWL
;
A
#
# COMPACT_ATOMS: atom_id res chain seq x y z
N MET A 1 9.05 0.51 20.06
CA MET A 1 10.44 0.99 20.29
C MET A 1 10.99 1.45 18.95
N ASP A 2 11.25 2.74 18.78
CA ASP A 2 11.73 3.30 17.51
C ASP A 2 13.26 3.11 17.40
N ASN A 3 13.65 2.02 16.75
CA ASN A 3 15.06 1.65 16.60
C ASN A 3 15.84 2.63 15.72
N ALA A 4 15.17 3.31 14.77
CA ALA A 4 15.81 4.28 13.88
C ALA A 4 16.16 5.56 14.64
N THR A 5 15.23 6.06 15.45
CA THR A 5 15.47 7.23 16.30
C THR A 5 16.52 6.95 17.37
N ASN A 6 16.48 5.76 17.99
CA ASN A 6 17.49 5.37 18.98
C ASN A 6 18.89 5.23 18.37
N ASN A 7 19.00 4.67 17.17
CA ASN A 7 20.27 4.56 16.46
C ASN A 7 20.80 5.96 16.06
N THR A 8 19.93 6.85 15.60
CA THR A 8 20.28 8.25 15.28
C THR A 8 20.85 8.97 16.50
N ALA A 9 20.19 8.83 17.66
CA ALA A 9 20.66 9.41 18.91
C ALA A 9 22.00 8.80 19.36
N SER A 10 22.17 7.49 19.20
CA SER A 10 23.41 6.78 19.55
C SER A 10 24.59 7.19 18.67
N MET A 11 24.40 7.31 17.35
CA MET A 11 25.44 7.73 16.41
C MET A 11 25.87 9.19 16.63
N LYS A 12 24.93 10.08 16.96
CA LYS A 12 25.24 11.46 17.37
C LYS A 12 26.05 11.50 18.66
N LYS A 13 25.66 10.72 19.67
CA LYS A 13 26.42 10.65 20.92
C LYS A 13 27.83 10.08 20.71
N LEU A 14 27.97 9.08 19.83
CA LEU A 14 29.27 8.53 19.45
C LEU A 14 30.16 9.56 18.74
N LEU A 15 29.59 10.37 17.83
CA LEU A 15 30.29 11.52 17.24
C LEU A 15 30.86 12.43 18.32
N ASP A 16 30.01 12.88 19.26
CA ASP A 16 30.41 13.82 20.30
C ASP A 16 31.54 13.25 21.16
N THR A 17 31.45 11.98 21.57
CA THR A 17 32.49 11.30 22.35
C THR A 17 33.81 11.17 21.57
N LEU A 18 33.76 10.73 20.31
CA LEU A 18 34.95 10.54 19.48
C LEU A 18 35.67 11.86 19.19
N TRP A 19 34.90 12.93 18.98
CA TRP A 19 35.47 14.26 18.78
C TRP A 19 36.10 14.79 20.07
N GLN A 20 35.39 14.72 21.19
CA GLN A 20 35.86 15.28 22.47
C GLN A 20 37.04 14.53 23.09
N GLU A 21 37.08 13.20 22.99
CA GLU A 21 38.10 12.40 23.69
C GLU A 21 39.30 12.03 22.82
N ARG A 22 39.12 12.00 21.50
CA ARG A 22 40.12 11.42 20.56
C ARG A 22 40.40 12.29 19.34
N GLU A 23 39.70 13.42 19.16
CA GLU A 23 39.74 14.27 17.96
C GLU A 23 39.49 13.47 16.65
N ILE A 24 38.71 12.39 16.73
CA ILE A 24 38.43 11.55 15.57
C ILE A 24 37.25 12.17 14.81
N LYS A 25 37.48 12.51 13.54
CA LYS A 25 36.42 12.91 12.62
C LYS A 25 35.52 11.71 12.34
N PHE A 26 34.26 11.79 12.76
CA PHE A 26 33.25 10.77 12.55
C PHE A 26 32.05 11.40 11.82
N ASP A 27 31.43 10.67 10.90
CA ASP A 27 30.20 11.10 10.25
C ASP A 27 29.06 10.17 10.71
N PRO A 28 28.12 10.67 11.54
CA PRO A 28 27.05 9.85 12.10
C PRO A 28 25.94 9.52 11.09
N ILE A 29 25.98 10.07 9.87
CA ILE A 29 25.05 9.75 8.77
C ILE A 29 25.64 8.62 7.94
N GLU A 30 26.90 8.74 7.52
CA GLU A 30 27.56 7.69 6.72
C GLU A 30 27.79 6.39 7.50
N ARG A 31 27.83 6.46 8.84
CA ARG A 31 28.09 5.33 9.74
C ARG A 31 26.83 4.76 10.38
N GLN A 32 25.63 5.17 9.95
CA GLN A 32 24.40 4.55 10.41
C GLN A 32 24.36 3.09 9.97
N ILE A 33 24.25 2.17 10.92
CA ILE A 33 24.00 0.76 10.63
C ILE A 33 22.49 0.58 10.49
N PRO A 34 21.97 0.30 9.28
CA PRO A 34 20.54 0.07 9.12
C PRO A 34 20.18 -1.25 9.82
N CYS A 35 19.06 -1.27 10.56
CA CYS A 35 18.57 -2.55 11.06
C CYS A 35 18.06 -3.42 9.91
N PHE A 36 18.08 -4.74 10.06
CA PHE A 36 17.63 -5.66 9.02
C PHE A 36 16.23 -5.33 8.46
N PRO A 37 15.21 -5.03 9.29
CA PRO A 37 13.91 -4.55 8.78
C PRO A 37 13.99 -3.28 7.94
N HIS A 38 14.90 -2.36 8.25
CA HIS A 38 15.08 -1.13 7.48
C HIS A 38 15.71 -1.42 6.11
N ILE A 39 16.65 -2.37 6.03
CA ILE A 39 17.21 -2.84 4.76
C ILE A 39 16.11 -3.45 3.89
N LEU A 40 15.27 -4.34 4.46
CA LEU A 40 14.14 -4.92 3.74
C LEU A 40 13.18 -3.85 3.22
N ASN A 41 12.84 -2.87 4.05
CA ASN A 41 11.99 -1.76 3.63
C ASN A 41 12.61 -0.95 2.47
N ILE A 42 13.91 -0.66 2.51
CA ILE A 42 14.60 -0.01 1.38
C ILE A 42 14.51 -0.86 0.12
N CYS A 43 14.83 -2.15 0.21
CA CYS A 43 14.77 -3.09 -0.91
C CYS A 43 13.36 -3.15 -1.53
N ILE A 44 12.31 -3.29 -0.71
CA ILE A 44 10.92 -3.35 -1.18
C ILE A 44 10.53 -2.04 -1.89
N ASN A 45 10.88 -0.87 -1.33
CA ASN A 45 10.60 0.41 -1.98
C ASN A 45 11.32 0.56 -3.33
N HIS A 46 12.56 0.05 -3.44
CA HIS A 46 13.27 0.02 -4.72
C HIS A 46 12.62 -0.93 -5.72
N ILE A 47 12.20 -2.13 -5.28
CA ILE A 47 11.50 -3.10 -6.13
C ILE A 47 10.21 -2.49 -6.66
N LEU A 48 9.35 -1.93 -5.78
CA LEU A 48 8.08 -1.32 -6.19
C LEU A 48 8.29 -0.18 -7.19
N ARG A 49 9.25 0.72 -6.95
CA ARG A 49 9.57 1.80 -7.89
C ARG A 49 10.08 1.29 -9.22
N THR A 50 10.93 0.27 -9.21
CA THR A 50 11.47 -0.31 -10.45
C THR A 50 10.36 -1.02 -11.22
N TYR A 51 9.51 -1.77 -10.53
CA TYR A 51 8.37 -2.48 -11.09
C TYR A 51 7.42 -1.55 -11.85
N MET A 52 7.07 -0.40 -11.25
CA MET A 52 6.19 0.60 -11.88
C MET A 52 6.77 1.23 -13.16
N ASN A 53 8.09 1.10 -13.38
CA ASN A 53 8.78 1.62 -14.57
C ASN A 53 9.38 0.50 -15.43
N THR A 54 9.02 -0.75 -15.17
CA THR A 54 9.58 -1.92 -15.88
C THR A 54 8.99 -2.01 -17.28
N ASP A 55 9.82 -2.43 -18.24
CA ASP A 55 9.35 -2.83 -19.56
C ASP A 55 8.77 -4.24 -19.49
N PHE A 56 7.49 -4.36 -19.86
CA PHE A 56 6.77 -5.64 -19.87
C PHE A 56 6.88 -6.35 -21.24
N ALA A 57 7.84 -6.01 -22.11
CA ALA A 57 8.02 -6.59 -23.45
C ALA A 57 7.88 -8.13 -23.49
N ASP A 58 8.49 -8.83 -22.52
CA ASP A 58 8.49 -10.31 -22.45
C ASP A 58 7.20 -10.91 -21.89
N VAL A 59 6.26 -10.10 -21.40
CA VAL A 59 4.94 -10.56 -20.92
C VAL A 59 4.00 -10.83 -22.10
N PRO A 60 3.25 -11.95 -22.11
CA PRO A 60 2.23 -12.24 -23.12
C PRO A 60 1.23 -11.09 -23.28
N SER A 61 0.65 -10.95 -24.48
CA SER A 61 -0.38 -9.92 -24.75
C SER A 61 -1.63 -10.10 -23.89
N THR A 62 -1.91 -11.34 -23.45
CA THR A 62 -3.05 -11.66 -22.59
C THR A 62 -2.73 -12.81 -21.64
N TRP A 63 -3.34 -12.80 -20.45
CA TRP A 63 -3.34 -13.92 -19.51
C TRP A 63 -4.66 -13.98 -18.76
N THR A 64 -4.87 -15.02 -17.97
CA THR A 64 -6.03 -15.13 -17.08
C THR A 64 -5.60 -14.80 -15.65
N ASN A 65 -6.26 -13.85 -14.99
CA ASN A 65 -5.97 -13.50 -13.59
C ASN A 65 -6.51 -14.58 -12.63
N ALA A 66 -6.29 -14.37 -11.32
CA ALA A 66 -6.77 -15.28 -10.28
C ALA A 66 -8.30 -15.40 -10.23
N LEU A 67 -9.02 -14.40 -10.76
CA LEU A 67 -10.48 -14.34 -10.84
C LEU A 67 -11.04 -15.03 -12.09
N GLY A 68 -10.19 -15.58 -12.97
CA GLY A 68 -10.63 -16.20 -14.22
C GLY A 68 -10.89 -15.22 -15.36
N GLU A 69 -10.56 -13.95 -15.17
CA GLU A 69 -10.79 -12.88 -16.15
C GLU A 69 -9.62 -12.78 -17.13
N VAL A 70 -9.93 -12.50 -18.39
CA VAL A 70 -8.92 -12.27 -19.42
C VAL A 70 -8.37 -10.87 -19.26
N MET A 71 -7.09 -10.81 -18.90
CA MET A 71 -6.29 -9.61 -18.77
C MET A 71 -5.60 -9.27 -20.09
N HIS A 72 -5.69 -8.01 -20.50
CA HIS A 72 -4.88 -7.47 -21.58
C HIS A 72 -3.63 -6.79 -21.04
N LYS A 73 -2.50 -7.03 -21.69
CA LYS A 73 -1.20 -6.47 -21.32
C LYS A 73 -1.23 -4.94 -21.29
N GLU A 74 -1.85 -4.33 -22.30
CA GLU A 74 -1.91 -2.88 -22.43
C GLU A 74 -2.61 -2.25 -21.22
N ASP A 75 -3.74 -2.83 -20.82
CA ASP A 75 -4.52 -2.35 -19.67
C ASP A 75 -3.74 -2.57 -18.36
N TYR A 76 -3.06 -3.71 -18.20
CA TYR A 76 -2.23 -3.96 -17.02
C TYR A 76 -1.04 -3.00 -16.92
N VAL A 77 -0.33 -2.77 -18.03
CA VAL A 77 0.82 -1.86 -18.08
C VAL A 77 0.37 -0.44 -17.78
N GLU A 78 -0.76 -0.01 -18.34
CA GLU A 78 -1.37 1.27 -17.99
C GLU A 78 -1.65 1.32 -16.48
N ALA A 79 -2.31 0.30 -15.92
CA ALA A 79 -2.64 0.23 -14.50
C ALA A 79 -1.43 0.34 -13.58
N VAL A 80 -0.35 -0.38 -13.90
CA VAL A 80 0.90 -0.33 -13.14
C VAL A 80 1.54 1.07 -13.19
N ALA A 81 1.45 1.76 -14.33
CA ALA A 81 1.97 3.11 -14.50
C ALA A 81 1.21 4.17 -13.68
N TRP A 82 -0.04 3.90 -13.28
CA TRP A 82 -0.86 4.78 -12.43
C TRP A 82 -0.46 4.77 -10.95
N ASP A 83 0.58 4.03 -10.55
CA ASP A 83 1.03 3.88 -9.17
C ASP A 83 -0.08 3.28 -8.26
N PRO A 84 -0.33 1.96 -8.35
CA PRO A 84 -1.36 1.28 -7.55
C PRO A 84 -1.13 1.44 -6.05
N ILE A 85 0.11 1.63 -5.61
CA ILE A 85 0.44 1.86 -4.19
C ILE A 85 -0.10 3.21 -3.74
N LEU A 86 0.10 4.26 -4.53
CA LEU A 86 -0.43 5.60 -4.24
C LEU A 86 -1.96 5.60 -4.25
N ILE A 87 -2.58 4.90 -5.19
CA ILE A 87 -4.04 4.73 -5.26
C ILE A 87 -4.55 4.10 -3.96
N CYS A 88 -3.98 2.97 -3.54
CA CYS A 88 -4.33 2.30 -2.29
C CYS A 88 -4.18 3.24 -1.08
N GLN A 89 -3.06 3.97 -0.98
CA GLN A 89 -2.84 4.95 0.09
C GLN A 89 -3.91 6.04 0.12
N ASN A 90 -4.34 6.53 -1.03
CA ASN A 90 -5.36 7.57 -1.12
C ASN A 90 -6.73 7.04 -0.69
N ILE A 91 -7.10 5.83 -1.08
CA ILE A 91 -8.35 5.19 -0.65
C ILE A 91 -8.38 5.06 0.88
N VAL A 92 -7.32 4.50 1.47
CA VAL A 92 -7.22 4.36 2.93
C VAL A 92 -7.32 5.72 3.63
N ARG A 93 -6.62 6.74 3.12
CA ARG A 93 -6.69 8.10 3.67
C ARG A 93 -8.09 8.70 3.59
N VAL A 94 -8.82 8.49 2.50
CA VAL A 94 -10.20 9.01 2.34
C VAL A 94 -11.13 8.32 3.33
N ILE A 95 -11.05 7.00 3.47
CA ILE A 95 -11.89 6.25 4.42
C ILE A 95 -11.57 6.64 5.86
N HIS A 96 -10.29 6.92 6.15
CA HIS A 96 -9.83 7.32 7.48
C HIS A 96 -9.90 8.84 7.72
N ALA A 97 -10.35 9.66 6.75
CA ALA A 97 -10.35 11.11 6.89
C ALA A 97 -11.28 11.58 8.02
N SER A 98 -12.30 10.79 8.37
CA SER A 98 -13.12 10.99 9.56
C SER A 98 -13.52 9.65 10.20
N GLY A 99 -13.72 9.65 11.52
CA GLY A 99 -14.23 8.48 12.23
C GLY A 99 -15.63 8.04 11.75
N GLN A 100 -16.42 8.96 11.17
CA GLN A 100 -17.71 8.65 10.55
C GLN A 100 -17.55 7.84 9.26
N GLN A 101 -16.61 8.18 8.40
CA GLN A 101 -16.34 7.44 7.16
C GLN A 101 -15.81 6.03 7.45
N TRP A 102 -14.88 5.90 8.39
CA TRP A 102 -14.39 4.59 8.82
C TRP A 102 -15.53 3.74 9.39
N LYS A 103 -16.37 4.31 10.25
CA LYS A 103 -17.52 3.59 10.82
C LYS A 103 -18.53 3.19 9.76
N ALA A 104 -18.87 4.10 8.84
CA ALA A 104 -19.78 3.80 7.75
C ALA A 104 -19.23 2.68 6.84
N PHE A 105 -17.92 2.69 6.57
CA PHE A 105 -17.24 1.63 5.84
C PHE A 105 -17.34 0.29 6.57
N HIS A 106 -16.99 0.25 7.86
CA HIS A 106 -17.08 -0.95 8.69
C HIS A 106 -18.52 -1.49 8.77
N ASP A 107 -19.49 -0.60 9.04
CA ASP A 107 -20.91 -0.97 9.13
C ASP A 107 -21.42 -1.51 7.79
N THR A 108 -20.94 -0.99 6.66
CA THR A 108 -21.27 -1.51 5.32
C THR A 108 -20.81 -2.96 5.17
N ILE A 109 -19.59 -3.30 5.60
CA ILE A 109 -19.07 -4.68 5.55
C ILE A 109 -19.95 -5.60 6.40
N VAL A 110 -20.19 -5.22 7.65
CA VAL A 110 -20.97 -6.03 8.60
C VAL A 110 -22.40 -6.25 8.10
N ILE A 111 -23.08 -5.20 7.66
CA ILE A 111 -24.45 -5.28 7.14
C ILE A 111 -24.49 -6.12 5.86
N SER A 112 -23.55 -5.92 4.94
CA SER A 112 -23.55 -6.64 3.65
C SER A 112 -23.27 -8.13 3.84
N ASN A 113 -22.35 -8.50 4.74
CA ASN A 113 -22.11 -9.89 5.13
C ASN A 113 -23.36 -10.51 5.77
N ALA A 114 -23.97 -9.81 6.74
CA ALA A 114 -25.16 -10.32 7.44
C ALA A 114 -26.36 -10.54 6.51
N ASN A 115 -26.47 -9.74 5.44
CA ASN A 115 -27.53 -9.88 4.45
C ASN A 115 -27.11 -10.68 3.20
N GLN A 116 -25.89 -11.22 3.15
CA GLN A 116 -25.35 -11.96 2.00
C GLN A 116 -25.48 -11.19 0.67
N TRP A 117 -25.17 -9.89 0.70
CA TRP A 117 -25.27 -9.04 -0.49
C TRP A 117 -24.10 -9.18 -1.46
N PHE A 118 -22.98 -9.78 -1.01
CA PHE A 118 -21.88 -10.13 -1.89
C PHE A 118 -22.26 -11.37 -2.70
N THR A 119 -22.21 -11.26 -4.02
CA THR A 119 -22.62 -12.32 -4.96
C THR A 119 -21.44 -13.05 -5.59
N GLU A 120 -20.24 -12.56 -5.34
CA GLU A 120 -18.97 -13.15 -5.78
C GLU A 120 -18.37 -14.02 -4.65
N ASP A 121 -17.54 -15.01 -5.01
CA ASP A 121 -16.83 -15.87 -4.05
C ASP A 121 -15.52 -15.18 -3.63
N PRO A 122 -15.24 -15.00 -2.32
CA PRO A 122 -16.01 -15.44 -1.16
C PRO A 122 -17.26 -14.57 -0.89
N THR A 123 -18.37 -15.24 -0.59
CA THR A 123 -19.67 -14.61 -0.25
C THR A 123 -19.63 -13.78 1.03
N GLU A 124 -18.59 -13.96 1.85
CA GLU A 124 -18.34 -13.17 3.05
C GLU A 124 -16.98 -12.48 2.95
N VAL A 125 -17.01 -11.17 3.14
CA VAL A 125 -15.80 -10.34 3.15
C VAL A 125 -15.21 -10.31 4.56
N PRO A 126 -13.92 -10.58 4.76
CA PRO A 126 -13.32 -10.53 6.09
C PRO A 126 -13.43 -9.12 6.69
N THR A 127 -13.81 -9.06 7.98
CA THR A 127 -13.89 -7.79 8.72
C THR A 127 -12.49 -7.38 9.19
N VAL A 128 -11.66 -6.94 8.24
CA VAL A 128 -10.30 -6.43 8.48
C VAL A 128 -10.27 -4.91 8.39
N GLU A 129 -9.46 -4.27 9.24
CA GLU A 129 -9.25 -2.82 9.17
C GLU A 129 -8.34 -2.48 7.98
N LEU A 130 -8.67 -1.41 7.25
CA LEU A 130 -7.77 -0.88 6.24
C LEU A 130 -6.53 -0.26 6.88
N LEU A 131 -5.36 -0.72 6.46
CA LEU A 131 -4.07 -0.26 6.97
C LEU A 131 -3.40 0.67 5.98
N CYS A 132 -2.90 1.81 6.46
CA CYS A 132 -2.12 2.72 5.64
C CYS A 132 -0.66 2.24 5.59
N ASN A 133 -0.03 2.33 4.43
CA ASN A 133 1.40 2.07 4.28
C ASN A 133 2.22 3.04 5.17
N VAL A 134 3.10 2.48 6.00
CA VAL A 134 3.98 3.19 6.92
C VAL A 134 5.41 3.08 6.41
N LYS A 135 6.00 4.21 6.01
CA LYS A 135 7.35 4.26 5.41
C LYS A 135 8.45 3.60 6.23
N THR A 136 8.27 3.48 7.55
CA THR A 136 9.26 2.90 8.47
C THR A 136 9.03 1.42 8.76
N GLN A 137 7.95 0.83 8.24
CA GLN A 137 7.55 -0.54 8.50
C GLN A 137 7.55 -1.37 7.20
N TRP A 138 8.44 -2.36 7.15
CA TRP A 138 8.77 -3.13 5.95
C TRP A 138 7.61 -3.93 5.35
N ASP A 139 6.65 -4.36 6.16
CA ASP A 139 5.51 -5.19 5.77
C ASP A 139 4.23 -4.38 5.52
N SER A 140 4.24 -3.07 5.79
CA SER A 140 3.02 -2.26 5.76
C SER A 140 2.43 -2.09 4.35
N ALA A 141 3.28 -2.03 3.31
CA ALA A 141 2.83 -2.03 1.93
C ALA A 141 2.14 -3.36 1.55
N TYR A 142 2.70 -4.48 2.00
CA TYR A 142 2.14 -5.82 1.77
C TYR A 142 0.78 -5.97 2.47
N PHE A 143 0.68 -5.59 3.75
CA PHE A 143 -0.59 -5.64 4.47
C PHE A 143 -1.65 -4.71 3.86
N MET A 144 -1.27 -3.50 3.44
CA MET A 144 -2.18 -2.59 2.75
C MET A 144 -2.74 -3.23 1.47
N ILE A 145 -1.87 -3.80 0.62
CA ILE A 145 -2.30 -4.46 -0.63
C ILE A 145 -3.20 -5.66 -0.33
N ASN A 146 -2.81 -6.52 0.61
CA ASN A 146 -3.59 -7.71 0.94
C ASN A 146 -4.96 -7.38 1.53
N HIS A 147 -5.05 -6.34 2.37
CA HIS A 147 -6.33 -5.91 2.93
C HIS A 147 -7.20 -5.27 1.85
N MET A 148 -6.61 -4.50 0.93
CA MET A 148 -7.33 -3.97 -0.24
C MET A 148 -7.84 -5.10 -1.14
N HIS A 149 -7.03 -6.15 -1.36
CA HIS A 149 -7.42 -7.34 -2.12
C HIS A 149 -8.56 -8.08 -1.43
N ALA A 150 -8.43 -8.37 -0.13
CA ALA A 150 -9.49 -9.03 0.64
C ALA A 150 -10.82 -8.24 0.68
N LEU A 151 -10.76 -6.92 0.49
CA LEU A 151 -11.92 -6.02 0.51
C LEU A 151 -12.35 -5.59 -0.90
N HIS A 152 -11.90 -6.26 -1.97
CA HIS A 152 -12.15 -5.84 -3.35
C HIS A 152 -13.67 -5.69 -3.63
N LEU A 153 -14.50 -6.61 -3.11
CA LEU A 153 -15.96 -6.62 -3.23
C LEU A 153 -16.65 -5.41 -2.57
N VAL A 154 -16.04 -4.87 -1.52
CA VAL A 154 -16.55 -3.69 -0.81
C VAL A 154 -16.04 -2.43 -1.50
N SER A 155 -14.82 -2.46 -2.04
CA SER A 155 -14.20 -1.32 -2.71
C SER A 155 -14.92 -0.94 -4.01
N THR A 156 -15.51 -1.91 -4.72
CA THR A 156 -16.38 -1.68 -5.88
C THR A 156 -17.74 -1.09 -5.46
N TRP A 157 -18.30 -1.54 -4.34
CA TRP A 157 -19.58 -1.06 -3.79
C TRP A 157 -19.52 0.35 -3.15
N THR A 158 -18.48 0.64 -2.38
CA THR A 158 -18.29 1.97 -1.77
C THR A 158 -17.98 3.03 -2.82
N TYR A 159 -17.49 2.65 -4.00
CA TYR A 159 -17.33 3.55 -5.14
C TYR A 159 -18.67 4.06 -5.68
N CYS A 160 -19.76 3.26 -5.67
CA CYS A 160 -21.10 3.78 -6.00
C CYS A 160 -21.56 4.90 -5.03
N ILE A 161 -21.10 4.85 -3.77
CA ILE A 161 -21.44 5.83 -2.74
C ILE A 161 -20.46 7.04 -2.76
N CYS A 162 -19.16 6.80 -2.99
CA CYS A 162 -18.13 7.86 -3.04
C CYS A 162 -18.11 8.65 -4.36
N SER A 163 -18.53 8.05 -5.49
CA SER A 163 -18.68 8.74 -6.79
C SER A 163 -19.69 9.90 -6.75
N LEU A 164 -20.61 9.89 -5.77
CA LEU A 164 -21.55 10.97 -5.52
C LEU A 164 -20.94 12.16 -4.74
N LEU A 165 -19.75 12.01 -4.15
CA LEU A 165 -19.18 13.00 -3.20
C LEU A 165 -17.81 13.57 -3.60
N ILE A 166 -17.01 12.92 -4.45
CA ILE A 166 -15.68 13.44 -4.85
C ILE A 166 -15.43 13.19 -6.36
N PRO A 167 -15.44 14.24 -7.23
CA PRO A 167 -15.36 14.08 -8.70
C PRO A 167 -13.96 13.82 -9.26
N THR A 168 -12.93 13.63 -8.43
CA THR A 168 -11.53 13.82 -8.86
C THR A 168 -10.77 12.55 -9.23
N VAL A 169 -11.34 11.36 -9.04
CA VAL A 169 -10.72 10.09 -9.47
C VAL A 169 -11.59 9.49 -10.56
N GLY A 170 -11.15 9.60 -11.81
CA GLY A 170 -11.91 9.16 -12.98
C GLY A 170 -12.16 7.65 -13.01
N HIS A 171 -13.31 7.25 -13.56
CA HIS A 171 -13.77 5.86 -13.74
C HIS A 171 -12.73 4.92 -14.39
N ARG A 172 -11.75 5.44 -15.14
CA ARG A 172 -10.66 4.65 -15.75
C ARG A 172 -9.62 4.17 -14.75
N SER A 173 -9.32 4.96 -13.71
CA SER A 173 -8.29 4.63 -12.71
C SER A 173 -8.66 3.41 -11.86
N PHE A 174 -9.94 3.07 -11.75
CA PHE A 174 -10.43 1.92 -10.97
C PHE A 174 -10.66 0.66 -11.82
N SER A 175 -11.04 0.78 -13.10
CA SER A 175 -10.99 -0.36 -14.03
C SER A 175 -9.59 -0.97 -14.02
N LEU A 176 -8.57 -0.10 -14.00
CA LEU A 176 -7.16 -0.45 -13.95
C LEU A 176 -6.72 -1.02 -12.58
N ALA A 177 -7.30 -0.58 -11.48
CA ALA A 177 -7.04 -1.17 -10.15
C ALA A 177 -7.69 -2.56 -9.99
N ALA A 178 -8.90 -2.77 -10.55
CA ALA A 178 -9.55 -4.07 -10.61
C ALA A 178 -8.80 -5.06 -11.51
N LEU A 179 -8.22 -4.57 -12.61
CA LEU A 179 -7.29 -5.30 -13.48
C LEU A 179 -5.98 -5.74 -12.77
N TRP A 180 -5.72 -5.23 -11.56
CA TRP A 180 -4.55 -5.58 -10.73
C TRP A 180 -4.91 -6.48 -9.53
N LEU A 181 -6.20 -6.61 -9.19
CA LEU A 181 -6.74 -7.48 -8.12
C LEU A 181 -7.18 -8.84 -8.69
#